data_AF-A0A950LBV2-F1
#
_entry.id   AF-A0A950LBV2-F1
#
_cell.length_a   1.000
_cell.length_b   1.000
_cell.length_c   1.000
_cell.angle_alpha   90.00
_cell.angle_beta   90.00
_cell.angle_gamma   90.00
#
_symmetry.space_group_name_H-M   'P 1'
#
loop_
_entity.id
_entity.type
_entity.pdbx_description
1 polymer ?
#
loop_
_entity_poly.entity_id
_entity_poly.type
_entity_poly.pdbx_seq_one_letter_code
_entity_poly.pdbx_strand_id
1 'polypeptide(L)' 'MDWNGRKILVTGGAGFLGSNLCHALLARGARVTALDGFLFGGGANPANLDGIPEGS' A
#
# COMPACT_ATOMS: atom_id res chain seq x y z
N MET A 1 13.97 -8.05 -9.03
CA MET A 1 14.35 -6.64 -8.75
C MET A 1 14.41 -6.51 -7.25
N ASP A 2 15.45 -5.86 -6.72
CA ASP A 2 15.60 -5.64 -5.28
C ASP A 2 14.75 -4.42 -4.85
N TRP A 3 13.90 -4.64 -3.84
CA TRP A 3 12.99 -3.63 -3.31
C TRP A 3 13.41 -3.15 -1.92
N ASN A 4 14.41 -3.78 -1.32
CA ASN A 4 14.83 -3.50 0.05
C ASN A 4 15.25 -2.04 0.23
N GLY A 5 14.62 -1.33 1.16
CA GLY A 5 14.85 0.08 1.46
C GLY A 5 14.38 1.07 0.38
N ARG A 6 13.77 0.60 -0.72
CA ARG A 6 13.24 1.49 -1.78
C ARG A 6 11.99 2.20 -1.28
N LYS A 7 11.92 3.52 -1.46
CA LYS A 7 10.73 4.33 -1.13
C LYS A 7 9.77 4.33 -2.31
N ILE A 8 8.53 3.92 -2.08
CA ILE A 8 7.49 3.80 -3.12
C ILE A 8 6.22 4.51 -2.66
N LEU A 9 5.66 5.33 -3.55
CA LEU A 9 4.32 5.90 -3.42
C LEU A 9 3.35 5.04 -4.21
N VAL A 10 2.30 4.54 -3.57
CA VAL A 10 1.19 3.84 -4.21
C VAL A 10 -0.05 4.72 -4.16
N THR A 11 -0.54 5.14 -5.31
CA THR A 11 -1.83 5.84 -5.42
C THR A 11 -2.98 4.83 -5.48
N GLY A 12 -4.11 5.16 -4.87
CA GLY A 12 -5.20 4.20 -4.66
C GLY A 12 -4.81 3.07 -3.70
N GLY A 13 -3.91 3.35 -2.76
CA GLY A 13 -3.28 2.35 -1.90
C GLY A 13 -4.22 1.59 -0.97
N ALA A 14 -5.41 2.13 -0.67
CA ALA A 14 -6.43 1.43 0.13
C ALA A 14 -7.44 0.66 -0.74
N GLY A 15 -7.39 0.78 -2.08
CA GLY A 15 -8.22 0.01 -3.02
C GLY A 15 -7.81 -1.45 -3.17
N PHE A 16 -8.54 -2.23 -3.97
CA PHE A 16 -8.30 -3.68 -4.15
C PHE A 16 -6.88 -3.99 -4.64
N LEU A 17 -6.45 -3.45 -5.78
CA LEU A 17 -5.08 -3.70 -6.27
C LEU A 17 -4.02 -2.98 -5.43
N GLY A 18 -4.29 -1.74 -5.02
CA GLY A 18 -3.31 -0.90 -4.32
C GLY A 18 -2.90 -1.50 -2.98
N SER A 19 -3.86 -1.99 -2.20
CA SER A 19 -3.57 -2.62 -0.89
C SER A 19 -2.75 -3.89 -1.04
N ASN A 20 -3.12 -4.78 -1.97
CA ASN A 20 -2.35 -5.98 -2.28
C ASN A 20 -0.92 -5.65 -2.74
N LEU A 21 -0.75 -4.58 -3.53
CA LEU A 21 0.57 -4.10 -3.94
C LEU A 21 1.39 -3.57 -2.74
N CYS A 22 0.76 -2.80 -1.84
CA CYS A 22 1.40 -2.32 -0.61
C CYS A 22 1.94 -3.49 0.22
N HIS A 23 1.10 -4.49 0.51
CA HIS A 23 1.49 -5.71 1.23
C HIS A 23 2.67 -6.43 0.55
N ALA A 24 2.57 -6.60 -0.76
CA ALA A 24 3.58 -7.30 -1.56
C ALA A 24 4.94 -6.57 -1.61
N LEU A 25 4.94 -5.23 -1.62
CA LEU A 25 6.15 -4.42 -1.63
C LEU A 25 6.82 -4.39 -0.25
N LEU A 26 6.04 -4.23 0.81
CA LEU A 26 6.52 -4.28 2.20
C LEU A 26 7.13 -5.62 2.55
N ALA A 27 6.49 -6.73 2.15
CA ALA A 27 7.02 -8.08 2.32
C ALA A 27 8.37 -8.30 1.61
N ARG A 28 8.71 -7.44 0.64
CA ARG A 28 9.99 -7.46 -0.08
C ARG A 28 10.99 -6.41 0.45
N GLY A 29 10.70 -5.78 1.59
CA GLY A 29 11.57 -4.82 2.27
C GLY A 29 11.48 -3.38 1.75
N ALA A 30 10.51 -3.07 0.87
CA ALA A 30 10.28 -1.69 0.46
C ALA A 30 9.72 -0.86 1.63
N ARG A 31 9.88 0.47 1.54
CA ARG A 31 9.18 1.44 2.36
C ARG A 31 8.04 2.03 1.55
N VAL A 32 6.81 1.88 2.01
CA VAL A 32 5.63 2.19 1.19
C VAL A 32 4.81 3.31 1.81
N THR A 33 4.52 4.33 1.00
CA THR A 33 3.53 5.35 1.31
C THR A 33 2.28 5.07 0.48
N ALA A 34 1.18 4.70 1.13
CA ALA A 34 -0.12 4.56 0.50
C ALA A 34 -0.84 5.91 0.50
N LEU A 35 -1.18 6.40 -0.69
CA LEU A 35 -2.03 7.58 -0.88
C LEU A 35 -3.34 7.14 -1.50
N ASP A 36 -4.46 7.45 -0.84
CA ASP A 36 -5.78 7.13 -1.35
C ASP A 36 -6.72 8.33 -1.24
N GLY A 37 -7.56 8.50 -2.27
CA GLY A 37 -8.57 9.55 -2.33
C GLY A 37 -9.96 9.09 -1.87
N PHE A 38 -10.13 7.81 -1.51
CA PHE A 38 -11.39 7.18 -1.10
C PHE A 38 -12.55 7.47 -2.06
N LEU A 39 -12.26 7.35 -3.36
CA LEU A 39 -13.25 7.60 -4.42
C LEU A 39 -14.40 6.58 -4.33
N PHE A 40 -15.63 7.07 -4.45
CA PHE A 40 -16.84 6.24 -4.38
C PHE A 40 -16.80 5.13 -5.45
N GLY A 41 -17.16 3.90 -5.07
CA GLY A 41 -17.14 2.73 -5.95
C GLY A 41 -15.75 2.12 -6.19
N GLY A 42 -14.67 2.69 -5.63
CA GLY A 42 -13.29 2.19 -5.81
C GLY A 42 -12.88 1.04 -4.88
N GLY A 43 -13.76 0.59 -3.98
CA GLY A 43 -13.48 -0.48 -3.02
C GLY A 43 -12.43 -0.12 -1.96
N ALA A 44 -12.08 1.18 -1.84
CA ALA A 44 -11.13 1.67 -0.87
C ALA A 44 -11.70 1.54 0.55
N ASN A 45 -10.96 0.85 1.42
CA ASN A 45 -11.29 0.68 2.83
C ASN A 45 -9.97 0.67 3.63
N PRO A 46 -9.82 1.46 4.70
CA PRO A 46 -8.62 1.42 5.54
C PRO A 46 -8.25 0.00 6.02
N ALA A 47 -9.26 -0.85 6.28
CA ALA A 47 -9.05 -2.24 6.70
C ALA A 47 -8.28 -3.08 5.66
N ASN A 48 -8.26 -2.67 4.39
CA ASN A 48 -7.47 -3.37 3.37
C ASN A 48 -5.95 -3.26 3.62
N LEU A 49 -5.52 -2.29 4.44
CA LEU A 49 -4.13 -2.09 4.85
C LEU A 49 -3.83 -2.63 6.25
N ASP A 50 -4.77 -3.32 6.90
CA ASP A 50 -4.56 -3.90 8.22
C ASP A 50 -3.34 -4.85 8.23
N GLY A 51 -2.57 -4.82 9.31
CA GLY A 51 -1.34 -5.60 9.46
C GLY A 51 -0.10 -4.96 8.83
N ILE A 52 -0.23 -3.81 8.15
CA ILE A 52 0.91 -2.99 7.73
C ILE A 52 1.34 -2.11 8.92
N PRO A 53 2.62 -2.16 9.36
CA PRO A 53 3.11 -1.27 10.42
C PRO A 53 3.10 0.19 9.96
N GLU A 54 2.69 1.11 10.83
CA GLU A 54 2.86 2.54 10.56
C GLU A 54 4.36 2.89 10.51
N GLY A 55 4.79 3.61 9.47
CA GLY A 55 6.16 4.09 9.31
C GLY A 55 7.15 3.11 8.66
N SER A 56 6.69 1.98 8.12
CA SER A 56 7.50 0.99 7.39
C SER A 56 7.86 1.39 5.96
#